data_AF-A0A6N2ZI05-F1
#
_entry.id   AF-A0A6N2ZI05-F1
#
_cell.length_a   1.000
_cell.length_b   1.000
_cell.length_c   1.000
_cell.angle_alpha   90.00
_cell.angle_beta   90.00
_cell.angle_gamma   90.00
#
_symmetry.space_group_name_H-M   'P 1'
#
loop_
_entity.id
_entity.type
_entity.pdbx_description
1 polymer ?
#
loop_
_entity_poly.entity_id
_entity_poly.type
_entity_poly.pdbx_seq_one_letter_code
_entity_poly.pdbx_strand_id
1 'polypeptide(L)'
;MKKMFLYIIMAFTLFVNVFAAEDIQVVLEQPALSEVKSGDSLKYNLIVNLPKNFKEKYSSFSVTLLLDSALEVKNSKFLNQEESQGKLDIRGTSIKGKDQNIITINANDLSVIKGEKLNLEIETRVKNDVGSSSNLKNSFVLSYVDKGGETKSDQKNLESSTKTQNGTLTIKDVYDGSKEIIGQTEKNAMVKLAIDKKFVSNVISDSEGNFKLENLDLKEGSIIRIVAETKDKEASLDYIVKAKIESKKSSELVNDNNDEKELYSTIKTLEKLTDYVDFAKNLSTAKTSNVNEKRIRAAIASAEYIVVKNEVSTDEINKSLEELQKSIEVIRLPYMSGVSKDRFAPNEKITRAEAASVLKRIIDDKAAANDISSFRDIKESDWFYDNIVFIEKKGLIAGYKDGTFRPREAMTRAQFASMMANYLKLQVGNNPIDFKDVKEDFWARDAINTLSSHGIMVGKSKNEFKPNEKITRAEAATIFNKVLDRKINKSFLDKYSKNPFKDLKRDHWAYYQVIEITAK
;
A
#
# COMPACT_ATOMS: atom_id res chain seq x y z
N MET A 1 -72.25 -8.98 17.68
CA MET A 1 -71.10 -9.84 17.33
C MET A 1 -70.84 -9.76 15.84
N LYS A 2 -69.82 -8.99 15.41
CA LYS A 2 -69.26 -9.02 14.05
C LYS A 2 -67.75 -9.30 14.20
N LYS A 3 -67.29 -10.48 13.76
CA LYS A 3 -65.86 -10.85 13.58
C LYS A 3 -65.44 -10.27 12.21
N MET A 4 -64.42 -9.42 12.05
CA MET A 4 -62.98 -9.52 12.29
C MET A 4 -62.29 -10.60 11.44
N PHE A 5 -61.60 -10.17 10.38
CA PHE A 5 -60.34 -10.69 9.80
C PHE A 5 -59.97 -9.73 8.63
N LEU A 6 -59.20 -8.68 8.88
CA LEU A 6 -57.73 -8.58 8.82
C LEU A 6 -57.17 -8.91 7.42
N TYR A 7 -57.13 -7.87 6.56
CA TYR A 7 -56.29 -7.87 5.36
C TYR A 7 -54.84 -7.60 5.78
N ILE A 8 -53.99 -8.60 5.58
CA ILE A 8 -52.53 -8.48 5.68
C ILE A 8 -52.08 -7.67 4.46
N ILE A 9 -51.86 -6.37 4.65
CA ILE A 9 -51.10 -5.56 3.71
C ILE A 9 -49.63 -5.89 3.95
N MET A 10 -49.06 -6.61 2.99
CA MET A 10 -47.64 -6.92 2.87
C MET A 10 -46.89 -5.59 2.69
N ALA A 11 -46.46 -5.00 3.81
CA ALA A 11 -45.53 -3.87 3.79
C ALA A 11 -44.18 -4.40 3.31
N PHE A 12 -43.84 -4.04 2.06
CA PHE A 12 -42.47 -4.10 1.58
C PHE A 12 -41.58 -3.32 2.56
N THR A 13 -40.82 -4.02 3.39
CA THR A 13 -39.65 -3.45 4.04
C THR A 13 -38.65 -3.14 2.94
N LEU A 14 -38.72 -1.92 2.39
CA LEU A 14 -37.66 -1.37 1.57
C LEU A 14 -36.42 -1.31 2.45
N PHE A 15 -35.42 -2.13 2.09
CA PHE A 15 -34.08 -2.09 2.64
C PHE A 15 -33.57 -0.65 2.54
N VAL A 16 -33.55 0.06 3.66
CA VAL A 16 -32.77 1.29 3.78
C VAL A 16 -31.33 0.82 3.93
N ASN A 17 -30.64 0.61 2.81
CA ASN A 17 -29.19 0.54 2.82
C ASN A 17 -28.68 1.94 3.19
N VAL A 18 -28.55 2.16 4.49
CA VAL A 18 -27.66 3.17 5.06
C VAL A 18 -26.26 2.78 4.59
N PHE A 19 -25.78 3.41 3.52
CA PHE A 19 -24.42 3.19 3.03
C PHE A 19 -23.44 3.51 4.16
N ALA A 20 -22.67 2.48 4.53
CA ALA A 20 -22.16 2.29 5.86
C ALA A 20 -20.90 3.11 6.18
N ALA A 21 -20.65 3.26 7.48
CA ALA A 21 -19.41 3.67 8.13
C ALA A 21 -18.24 2.69 7.89
N GLU A 22 -18.11 2.13 6.69
CA GLU A 22 -17.26 0.96 6.38
C GLU A 22 -15.96 1.28 5.64
N ASP A 23 -15.74 2.51 5.17
CA ASP A 23 -14.51 2.92 4.46
C ASP A 23 -13.69 3.95 5.23
N ILE A 24 -12.42 4.12 4.85
CA ILE A 24 -11.56 5.18 5.39
C ILE A 24 -12.16 6.54 4.99
N GLN A 25 -12.42 7.38 6.00
CA GLN A 25 -12.91 8.73 5.81
C GLN A 25 -11.81 9.72 6.14
N VAL A 26 -11.68 10.77 5.33
CA VAL A 26 -10.72 11.85 5.53
C VAL A 26 -11.50 13.15 5.60
N VAL A 27 -11.23 13.94 6.63
CA VAL A 27 -11.86 15.23 6.91
C VAL A 27 -10.76 16.24 7.18
N LEU A 28 -10.82 17.42 6.56
CA LEU A 28 -9.97 18.55 6.92
C LEU A 28 -10.84 19.59 7.64
N GLU A 29 -10.59 19.82 8.92
CA GLU A 29 -11.17 20.95 9.64
C GLU A 29 -10.37 22.23 9.29
N GLN A 30 -11.05 23.29 8.86
CA GLN A 30 -10.43 24.59 8.59
C GLN A 30 -10.88 25.67 9.59
N PRO A 31 -10.05 26.71 9.83
CA PRO A 31 -10.45 27.88 10.60
C PRO A 31 -11.60 28.64 9.94
N ALA A 32 -12.62 29.01 10.72
CA ALA A 32 -13.77 29.78 10.25
C ALA A 32 -13.54 31.29 10.38
N LEU A 33 -12.76 31.85 9.48
CA LEU A 33 -12.45 33.28 9.48
C LEU A 33 -13.20 33.98 8.35
N SER A 34 -13.94 35.03 8.69
CA SER A 34 -14.65 35.90 7.74
C SER A 34 -13.69 36.74 6.91
N GLU A 35 -12.49 36.97 7.43
CA GLU A 35 -11.40 37.68 6.76
C GLU A 35 -10.07 37.03 7.16
N VAL A 36 -9.23 36.76 6.18
CA VAL A 36 -7.92 36.12 6.29
C VAL A 36 -6.94 36.96 5.48
N LYS A 37 -5.94 37.50 6.19
CA LYS A 37 -4.95 38.44 5.68
C LYS A 37 -3.59 37.79 5.55
N SER A 38 -2.76 38.37 4.71
CA SER A 38 -1.34 38.02 4.64
C SER A 38 -0.70 38.08 6.02
N GLY A 39 0.03 37.03 6.37
CA GLY A 39 0.70 36.88 7.66
C GLY A 39 -0.12 36.14 8.73
N ASP A 40 -1.43 35.96 8.54
CA ASP A 40 -2.27 35.21 9.48
C ASP A 40 -1.80 33.78 9.63
N SER A 41 -1.89 33.25 10.85
CA SER A 41 -1.59 31.85 11.13
C SER A 41 -2.87 31.04 11.22
N LEU A 42 -2.99 30.04 10.34
CA LEU A 42 -4.16 29.17 10.27
C LEU A 42 -3.78 27.76 10.72
N LYS A 43 -4.59 27.17 11.60
CA LYS A 43 -4.44 25.79 12.05
C LYS A 43 -5.49 24.90 11.42
N TYR A 44 -5.04 23.86 10.73
CA TYR A 44 -5.89 22.83 10.16
C TYR A 44 -5.75 21.54 10.94
N ASN A 45 -6.83 20.75 11.00
CA ASN A 45 -6.78 19.38 11.51
C ASN A 45 -7.21 18.42 10.40
N LEU A 46 -6.26 17.62 9.90
CA LEU A 46 -6.57 16.51 9.01
C LEU A 46 -6.90 15.28 9.85
N ILE A 47 -8.16 14.90 9.83
CA ILE A 47 -8.72 13.76 10.54
C ILE A 47 -8.91 12.60 9.57
N VAL A 48 -8.28 11.46 9.86
CA VAL A 48 -8.52 10.20 9.14
C VAL A 48 -9.28 9.27 10.08
N ASN A 49 -10.57 9.04 9.80
CA ASN A 49 -11.38 8.05 10.52
C ASN A 49 -11.29 6.70 9.79
N LEU A 50 -10.95 5.67 10.55
CA LEU A 50 -10.74 4.32 10.07
C LEU A 50 -11.95 3.45 10.48
N PRO A 51 -12.46 2.55 9.63
CA PRO A 51 -13.50 1.63 10.03
C PRO A 51 -12.99 0.68 11.14
N LYS A 52 -13.86 0.17 12.01
CA LYS A 52 -13.45 -0.65 13.17
C LYS A 52 -12.54 -1.83 12.82
N ASN A 53 -12.78 -2.45 11.67
CA ASN A 53 -12.02 -3.59 11.15
C ASN A 53 -10.94 -3.19 10.12
N PHE A 54 -10.48 -1.93 10.10
CA PHE A 54 -9.53 -1.45 9.07
C PHE A 54 -8.26 -2.30 8.95
N LYS A 55 -7.76 -2.86 10.07
CA LYS A 55 -6.56 -3.72 10.08
C LYS A 55 -6.78 -5.05 9.35
N GLU A 56 -8.02 -5.50 9.27
CA GLU A 56 -8.45 -6.70 8.56
C GLU A 56 -8.89 -6.40 7.12
N LYS A 57 -9.33 -5.17 6.84
CA LYS A 57 -9.78 -4.75 5.51
C LYS A 57 -8.63 -4.25 4.63
N TYR A 58 -7.67 -3.54 5.21
CA TYR A 58 -6.60 -2.86 4.47
C TYR A 58 -5.21 -3.37 4.86
N SER A 59 -4.26 -3.30 3.93
CA SER A 59 -2.84 -3.52 4.19
C SER A 59 -2.10 -2.22 4.45
N SER A 60 -2.47 -1.14 3.75
CA SER A 60 -1.87 0.18 3.85
C SER A 60 -2.82 1.24 3.32
N PHE A 61 -2.59 2.49 3.72
CA PHE A 61 -3.20 3.65 3.09
C PHE A 61 -2.25 4.85 3.11
N SER A 62 -2.50 5.81 2.24
CA SER A 62 -1.83 7.11 2.21
C SER A 62 -2.88 8.20 2.01
N VAL A 63 -2.72 9.30 2.72
CA VAL A 63 -3.56 10.50 2.57
C VAL A 63 -2.65 11.65 2.22
N THR A 64 -2.73 12.13 0.99
CA THR A 64 -1.97 13.28 0.53
C THR A 64 -2.87 14.49 0.43
N LEU A 65 -2.61 15.47 1.27
CA LEU A 65 -3.26 16.76 1.33
C LEU A 65 -2.50 17.76 0.44
N LEU A 66 -3.20 18.35 -0.51
CA LEU A 66 -2.75 19.51 -1.26
C LEU A 66 -3.44 20.75 -0.67
N LEU A 67 -2.63 21.66 -0.12
CA LEU A 67 -3.12 22.92 0.44
C LEU A 67 -3.27 23.98 -0.64
N ASP A 68 -4.12 24.97 -0.41
CA ASP A 68 -4.27 26.13 -1.30
C ASP A 68 -2.93 26.84 -1.50
N SER A 69 -2.68 27.36 -2.71
CA SER A 69 -1.42 28.05 -3.04
C SER A 69 -1.24 29.37 -2.27
N ALA A 70 -2.24 29.90 -1.60
CA ALA A 70 -2.10 31.02 -0.68
C ALA A 70 -1.52 30.63 0.69
N LEU A 71 -1.38 29.33 0.99
CA LEU A 71 -0.92 28.83 2.28
C LEU A 71 0.54 28.37 2.23
N GLU A 72 1.29 28.72 3.25
CA GLU A 72 2.63 28.20 3.53
C GLU A 72 2.58 27.28 4.75
N VAL A 73 3.01 26.02 4.63
CA VAL A 73 3.09 25.12 5.80
C VAL A 73 4.31 25.47 6.66
N LYS A 74 4.09 25.64 7.96
CA LYS A 74 5.15 25.90 8.95
C LYS A 74 5.48 24.67 9.78
N ASN A 75 4.48 23.86 10.10
CA ASN A 75 4.66 22.67 10.92
C ASN A 75 3.51 21.67 10.69
N SER A 76 3.77 20.39 10.94
CA SER A 76 2.75 19.33 10.92
C SER A 76 3.10 18.23 11.91
N LYS A 77 2.14 17.80 12.74
CA LYS A 77 2.37 16.74 13.74
C LYS A 77 1.08 15.97 14.06
N PHE A 78 1.22 14.68 14.37
CA PHE A 78 0.11 13.93 14.93
C PHE A 78 -0.22 14.41 16.34
N LEU A 79 -1.51 14.56 16.66
CA LEU A 79 -2.00 14.96 17.98
C LEU A 79 -2.25 13.78 18.91
N ASN A 80 -2.52 12.59 18.36
CA ASN A 80 -3.00 11.43 19.11
C ASN A 80 -2.09 10.19 19.02
N GLN A 81 -0.95 10.31 18.36
CA GLN A 81 0.06 9.26 18.23
C GLN A 81 1.40 9.85 17.77
N GLU A 82 2.44 9.02 17.74
CA GLU A 82 3.77 9.40 17.24
C GLU A 82 4.06 8.75 15.90
N GLU A 83 4.94 9.37 15.12
CA GLU A 83 5.47 8.78 13.90
C GLU A 83 6.31 7.53 14.21
N SER A 84 6.28 6.56 13.31
CA SER A 84 7.12 5.37 13.33
C SER A 84 7.78 5.23 11.98
N GLN A 85 9.08 5.47 11.93
CA GLN A 85 9.84 5.56 10.69
C GLN A 85 9.61 4.34 9.77
N GLY A 86 9.14 4.60 8.55
CA GLY A 86 8.86 3.58 7.53
C GLY A 86 7.55 2.79 7.75
N LYS A 87 6.81 3.09 8.81
CA LYS A 87 5.54 2.44 9.16
C LYS A 87 4.36 3.41 9.14
N LEU A 88 4.54 4.56 9.80
CA LEU A 88 3.59 5.65 9.88
C LEU A 88 4.37 6.97 9.94
N ASP A 89 4.33 7.77 8.88
CA ASP A 89 5.12 9.01 8.78
C ASP A 89 4.36 10.15 8.11
N ILE A 90 4.79 11.37 8.40
CA ILE A 90 4.31 12.62 7.79
C ILE A 90 5.41 13.18 6.89
N ARG A 91 5.07 13.58 5.66
CA ARG A 91 6.02 14.21 4.72
C ARG A 91 5.46 15.53 4.21
N GLY A 92 6.30 16.56 4.13
CA GLY A 92 5.94 17.88 3.60
C GLY A 92 6.84 18.29 2.42
N THR A 93 6.23 18.79 1.34
CA THR A 93 6.93 19.18 0.10
C THR A 93 6.19 20.33 -0.59
N SER A 94 6.87 21.19 -1.36
CA SER A 94 6.23 22.18 -2.25
C SER A 94 6.54 21.91 -3.72
N ILE A 95 5.59 22.20 -4.61
CA ILE A 95 5.75 22.03 -6.06
C ILE A 95 6.25 23.33 -6.70
N LYS A 96 7.41 23.24 -7.36
CA LYS A 96 8.05 24.36 -8.06
C LYS A 96 7.15 24.94 -9.14
N GLY A 97 7.02 26.27 -9.17
CA GLY A 97 6.23 27.00 -10.17
C GLY A 97 4.71 26.96 -9.95
N LYS A 98 4.24 26.27 -8.90
CA LYS A 98 2.83 26.28 -8.47
C LYS A 98 2.64 26.88 -7.07
N ASP A 99 3.74 27.11 -6.33
CA ASP A 99 3.75 27.69 -4.98
C ASP A 99 2.80 26.98 -3.99
N GLN A 100 2.65 25.67 -4.14
CA GLN A 100 1.62 24.90 -3.47
C GLN A 100 2.22 23.79 -2.60
N ASN A 101 1.78 23.72 -1.34
CA ASN A 101 2.31 22.78 -0.35
C ASN A 101 1.51 21.47 -0.33
N ILE A 102 2.23 20.37 -0.15
CA ILE A 102 1.73 19.02 -0.03
C ILE A 102 2.12 18.47 1.33
N ILE A 103 1.17 17.82 2.00
CA ILE A 103 1.39 17.06 3.23
C ILE A 103 0.85 15.65 3.04
N THR A 104 1.70 14.64 3.20
CA THR A 104 1.32 13.23 3.03
C THR A 104 1.44 12.48 4.35
N ILE A 105 0.37 11.79 4.74
CA ILE A 105 0.39 10.74 5.77
C ILE A 105 0.59 9.40 5.05
N ASN A 106 1.67 8.68 5.37
CA ASN A 106 1.86 7.31 4.89
C ASN A 106 1.64 6.31 6.03
N ALA A 107 0.75 5.34 5.83
CA ALA A 107 0.51 4.25 6.76
C ALA A 107 0.80 2.90 6.07
N ASN A 108 2.06 2.49 6.14
CA ASN A 108 2.58 1.26 5.53
C ASN A 108 2.38 0.02 6.41
N ASP A 109 2.29 0.21 7.73
CA ASP A 109 2.03 -0.84 8.71
C ASP A 109 0.91 -0.41 9.65
N LEU A 110 -0.31 -0.89 9.39
CA LEU A 110 -1.49 -0.52 10.18
C LEU A 110 -1.45 -1.04 11.63
N SER A 111 -0.50 -1.91 11.99
CA SER A 111 -0.37 -2.42 13.36
C SER A 111 0.05 -1.34 14.35
N VAL A 112 0.79 -0.31 13.90
CA VAL A 112 1.28 0.78 14.77
C VAL A 112 0.22 1.84 15.08
N ILE A 113 -0.88 1.87 14.31
CA ILE A 113 -1.96 2.81 14.51
C ILE A 113 -2.80 2.42 15.74
N LYS A 114 -2.98 3.39 16.65
CA LYS A 114 -3.76 3.24 17.88
C LYS A 114 -5.16 3.83 17.68
N GLY A 115 -6.18 2.99 17.87
CA GLY A 115 -7.58 3.39 17.70
C GLY A 115 -8.02 3.50 16.23
N GLU A 116 -9.15 4.17 16.03
CA GLU A 116 -9.86 4.30 14.75
C GLU A 116 -9.75 5.71 14.15
N LYS A 117 -8.88 6.56 14.70
CA LYS A 117 -8.74 7.96 14.29
C LYS A 117 -7.28 8.37 14.25
N LEU A 118 -6.84 9.00 13.16
CA LEU A 118 -5.60 9.77 13.12
C LEU A 118 -5.95 11.24 13.06
N ASN A 119 -5.27 12.07 13.85
CA ASN A 119 -5.46 13.50 13.83
C ASN A 119 -4.12 14.21 13.63
N LEU A 120 -3.97 14.89 12.50
CA LEU A 120 -2.78 15.63 12.10
C LEU A 120 -3.08 17.13 12.19
N GLU A 121 -2.41 17.83 13.11
CA GLU A 121 -2.42 19.29 13.16
C GLU A 121 -1.44 19.82 12.12
N ILE A 122 -1.87 20.81 11.33
CA ILE A 122 -1.06 21.48 10.32
C ILE A 122 -1.12 22.98 10.59
N GLU A 123 0.02 23.56 10.94
CA GLU A 123 0.17 24.98 11.17
C GLU A 123 0.64 25.65 9.87
N THR A 124 -0.08 26.69 9.46
CA THR A 124 0.18 27.40 8.21
C THR A 124 0.31 28.90 8.44
N ARG A 125 0.89 29.59 7.45
CA ARG A 125 0.93 31.05 7.34
C ARG A 125 0.35 31.47 5.99
N VAL A 126 -0.52 32.46 5.99
CA VAL A 126 -1.13 32.98 4.77
C VAL A 126 -0.14 33.90 4.05
N LYS A 127 0.06 33.67 2.75
CA LYS A 127 1.02 34.42 1.92
C LYS A 127 0.41 35.73 1.41
N ASN A 128 -0.84 35.69 0.96
CA ASN A 128 -1.56 36.83 0.37
C ASN A 128 -2.98 36.93 0.95
N ASP A 129 -3.59 38.11 0.91
CA ASP A 129 -4.98 38.29 1.34
C ASP A 129 -5.92 37.39 0.52
N VAL A 130 -6.77 36.61 1.20
CA VAL A 130 -7.70 35.66 0.55
C VAL A 130 -9.17 35.98 0.83
N GLY A 131 -9.45 36.99 1.67
CA GLY A 131 -10.81 37.31 2.09
C GLY A 131 -11.32 36.25 3.06
N SER A 132 -12.47 35.62 2.77
CA SER A 132 -12.99 34.55 3.62
C SER A 132 -12.10 33.30 3.56
N SER A 133 -11.92 32.64 4.71
CA SER A 133 -11.28 31.31 4.80
C SER A 133 -11.92 30.25 3.89
N SER A 134 -13.20 30.41 3.53
CA SER A 134 -13.90 29.55 2.57
C SER A 134 -13.34 29.61 1.15
N ASN A 135 -12.55 30.64 0.83
CA ASN A 135 -11.93 30.79 -0.49
C ASN A 135 -10.67 29.92 -0.65
N LEU A 136 -10.13 29.39 0.44
CA LEU A 136 -8.97 28.51 0.43
C LEU A 136 -9.39 27.13 -0.07
N LYS A 137 -8.90 26.74 -1.24
CA LYS A 137 -9.20 25.48 -1.90
C LYS A 137 -8.13 24.45 -1.58
N ASN A 138 -8.44 23.59 -0.62
CA ASN A 138 -7.63 22.43 -0.28
C ASN A 138 -8.24 21.18 -0.94
N SER A 139 -7.42 20.19 -1.28
CA SER A 139 -7.87 18.91 -1.82
C SER A 139 -7.05 17.76 -1.25
N PHE A 140 -7.56 16.53 -1.32
CA PHE A 140 -6.78 15.37 -0.91
C PHE A 140 -6.93 14.19 -1.86
N VAL A 141 -5.94 13.32 -1.78
CA VAL A 141 -5.92 12.01 -2.42
C VAL A 141 -5.83 10.97 -1.32
N LEU A 142 -6.82 10.09 -1.26
CA LEU A 142 -6.74 8.89 -0.45
C LEU A 142 -6.43 7.72 -1.37
N SER A 143 -5.32 7.06 -1.09
CA SER A 143 -4.94 5.80 -1.73
C SER A 143 -4.93 4.71 -0.67
N TYR A 144 -5.57 3.56 -0.95
CA TYR A 144 -5.48 2.42 -0.05
C TYR A 144 -5.33 1.11 -0.82
N VAL A 145 -4.75 0.12 -0.15
CA VAL A 145 -4.63 -1.24 -0.63
C VAL A 145 -5.42 -2.13 0.30
N ASP A 146 -6.41 -2.84 -0.23
CA ASP A 146 -7.17 -3.81 0.56
C ASP A 146 -6.35 -5.08 0.83
N LYS A 147 -6.79 -5.95 1.75
CA LYS A 147 -6.14 -7.25 1.95
C LYS A 147 -6.21 -8.13 0.71
N GLY A 148 -7.15 -7.87 -0.21
CA GLY A 148 -7.34 -8.47 -1.53
C GLY A 148 -6.26 -8.07 -2.57
N GLY A 149 -5.43 -7.08 -2.22
CA GLY A 149 -4.37 -6.56 -3.09
C GLY A 149 -4.90 -5.65 -4.18
N GLU A 150 -6.21 -5.37 -4.18
CA GLU A 150 -6.77 -4.38 -5.08
C GLU A 150 -6.46 -2.99 -4.53
N THR A 151 -5.83 -2.18 -5.38
CA THR A 151 -5.59 -0.77 -5.08
C THR A 151 -6.80 0.03 -5.53
N LYS A 152 -7.33 0.86 -4.63
CA LYS A 152 -8.34 1.86 -4.96
C LYS A 152 -7.79 3.23 -4.52
N SER A 153 -7.97 4.22 -5.37
CA SER A 153 -7.63 5.61 -5.08
C SER A 153 -8.89 6.43 -5.28
N ASP A 154 -9.35 7.06 -4.21
CA ASP A 154 -10.49 7.97 -4.26
C ASP A 154 -9.96 9.40 -4.11
N GLN A 155 -10.18 10.19 -5.14
CA GLN A 155 -10.03 11.64 -5.08
C GLN A 155 -11.33 12.21 -4.49
N LYS A 156 -11.21 13.06 -3.48
CA LYS A 156 -12.34 13.84 -2.99
C LYS A 156 -11.87 15.27 -2.74
N ASN A 157 -12.68 16.24 -3.12
CA ASN A 157 -12.46 17.62 -2.69
C ASN A 157 -12.62 17.69 -1.16
N LEU A 158 -11.77 18.47 -0.48
CA LEU A 158 -11.90 18.65 0.96
C LEU A 158 -13.10 19.55 1.23
N GLU A 159 -14.15 18.94 1.72
CA GLU A 159 -15.34 19.64 2.18
C GLU A 159 -15.01 20.23 3.55
N SER A 160 -14.82 21.54 3.55
CA SER A 160 -14.40 22.21 4.74
C SER A 160 -15.56 22.46 5.70
N SER A 161 -15.39 22.04 6.96
CA SER A 161 -16.31 22.38 8.03
C SER A 161 -15.70 23.48 8.89
N THR A 162 -16.44 24.58 9.02
CA THR A 162 -16.02 25.75 9.80
C THR A 162 -16.31 25.54 11.30
N LYS A 163 -15.41 25.97 12.17
CA LYS A 163 -15.57 25.94 13.64
C LYS A 163 -16.14 27.26 14.16
N THR A 164 -17.19 27.20 15.00
CA THR A 164 -18.01 28.33 15.44
C THR A 164 -17.29 29.43 16.23
N GLN A 165 -17.68 30.69 16.00
CA GLN A 165 -17.39 31.81 16.91
C GLN A 165 -18.32 31.72 18.13
N ASN A 166 -17.74 31.67 19.33
CA ASN A 166 -18.39 31.82 20.64
C ASN A 166 -19.68 31.01 20.92
N GLY A 167 -19.54 29.68 20.94
CA GLY A 167 -20.53 28.77 21.51
C GLY A 167 -20.38 27.35 20.95
N THR A 168 -21.05 26.38 21.55
CA THR A 168 -21.05 25.00 21.04
C THR A 168 -22.12 24.87 19.96
N LEU A 169 -21.75 24.58 18.71
CA LEU A 169 -22.69 24.24 17.63
C LEU A 169 -22.00 23.28 16.66
N THR A 170 -22.59 22.10 16.45
CA THR A 170 -22.09 21.05 15.55
C THR A 170 -23.26 20.40 14.84
N ILE A 171 -23.03 19.87 13.63
CA ILE A 171 -24.01 19.04 12.91
C ILE A 171 -23.36 17.74 12.44
N LYS A 172 -24.20 16.72 12.26
CA LYS A 172 -23.87 15.56 11.44
C LYS A 172 -23.75 15.98 9.99
N ASP A 173 -23.02 15.20 9.22
CA ASP A 173 -22.84 15.46 7.81
C ASP A 173 -24.15 15.45 7.02
N VAL A 174 -24.21 16.32 6.01
CA VAL A 174 -25.41 16.63 5.22
C VAL A 174 -25.07 16.48 3.74
N TYR A 175 -25.75 15.56 3.06
CA TYR A 175 -25.51 15.21 1.65
C TYR A 175 -26.66 15.63 0.73
N ASP A 176 -26.42 15.62 -0.58
CA ASP A 176 -27.42 15.81 -1.62
C ASP A 176 -28.60 14.83 -1.43
N GLY A 177 -29.80 15.38 -1.42
CA GLY A 177 -31.04 14.67 -1.12
C GLY A 177 -31.30 14.39 0.35
N SER A 178 -30.46 14.85 1.28
CA SER A 178 -30.74 14.74 2.72
C SER A 178 -32.03 15.47 3.07
N LYS A 179 -32.88 14.81 3.86
CA LYS A 179 -34.18 15.33 4.29
C LYS A 179 -34.14 15.96 5.69
N GLU A 180 -33.02 15.83 6.38
CA GLU A 180 -32.83 16.32 7.73
C GLU A 180 -31.39 16.76 8.01
N ILE A 181 -31.23 17.67 8.97
CA ILE A 181 -29.96 18.05 9.58
C ILE A 181 -30.08 17.80 11.08
N ILE A 182 -29.17 17.01 11.63
CA ILE A 182 -29.10 16.71 13.07
C ILE A 182 -27.86 17.37 13.64
N GLY A 183 -27.94 17.98 14.82
CA GLY A 183 -26.78 18.57 15.46
C GLY A 183 -26.90 18.72 16.97
N GLN A 184 -25.87 19.30 17.57
CA GLN A 184 -25.80 19.65 18.99
C GLN A 184 -25.38 21.10 19.18
N THR A 185 -25.99 21.78 20.15
CA THR A 185 -25.68 23.15 20.55
C THR A 185 -25.94 23.39 22.04
N GLU A 186 -25.96 24.64 22.49
CA GLU A 186 -26.38 25.01 23.85
C GLU A 186 -27.83 24.54 24.12
N LYS A 187 -28.15 24.22 25.37
CA LYS A 187 -29.48 23.72 25.76
C LYS A 187 -30.55 24.78 25.56
N ASN A 188 -31.71 24.39 25.04
CA ASN A 188 -32.83 25.30 24.79
C ASN A 188 -32.48 26.51 23.88
N ALA A 189 -31.49 26.36 23.00
CA ALA A 189 -31.12 27.37 22.03
C ALA A 189 -32.10 27.38 20.85
N MET A 190 -32.43 28.56 20.35
CA MET A 190 -33.16 28.71 19.10
C MET A 190 -32.20 28.49 17.93
N VAL A 191 -32.40 27.42 17.18
CA VAL A 191 -31.62 27.05 16.00
C VAL A 191 -32.36 27.48 14.75
N LYS A 192 -31.77 28.38 13.95
CA LYS A 192 -32.29 28.88 12.68
C LYS A 192 -31.46 28.32 11.54
N LEU A 193 -32.11 27.81 10.51
CA LEU A 193 -31.49 27.34 9.28
C LEU A 193 -31.80 28.30 8.14
N ALA A 194 -30.75 28.74 7.45
CA ALA A 194 -30.84 29.34 6.13
C ALA A 194 -30.13 28.46 5.11
N ILE A 195 -30.69 28.35 3.90
CA ILE A 195 -30.08 27.69 2.75
C ILE A 195 -29.98 28.73 1.64
N ASP A 196 -28.79 28.92 1.08
CA ASP A 196 -28.50 29.90 0.02
C ASP A 196 -29.05 31.30 0.34
N LYS A 197 -28.79 31.74 1.58
CA LYS A 197 -29.21 33.02 2.15
C LYS A 197 -30.73 33.19 2.36
N LYS A 198 -31.53 32.15 2.13
CA LYS A 198 -32.97 32.16 2.42
C LYS A 198 -33.25 31.41 3.71
N PHE A 199 -34.00 32.02 4.63
CA PHE A 199 -34.48 31.33 5.82
C PHE A 199 -35.38 30.16 5.42
N VAL A 200 -35.17 29.00 6.03
CA VAL A 200 -35.89 27.75 5.68
C VAL A 200 -36.70 27.24 6.87
N SER A 201 -36.07 27.10 8.02
CA SER A 201 -36.74 26.54 9.21
C SER A 201 -36.03 26.93 10.49
N ASN A 202 -36.70 26.71 11.62
CA ASN A 202 -36.11 26.82 12.94
C ASN A 202 -36.62 25.72 13.87
N VAL A 203 -35.83 25.40 14.88
CA VAL A 203 -36.17 24.47 15.97
C VAL A 203 -35.56 24.97 17.28
N ILE A 204 -36.00 24.40 18.40
CA ILE A 204 -35.38 24.63 19.71
C ILE A 204 -34.63 23.36 20.08
N SER A 205 -33.36 23.49 20.49
CA SER A 205 -32.58 22.35 20.98
C SER A 205 -33.13 21.83 22.31
N ASP A 206 -33.02 20.53 22.55
CA ASP A 206 -33.55 19.89 23.75
C ASP A 206 -32.73 20.21 25.02
N SER A 207 -33.10 19.58 26.15
CA SER A 207 -32.41 19.72 27.44
C SER A 207 -30.98 19.17 27.46
N GLU A 208 -30.59 18.43 26.43
CA GLU A 208 -29.24 17.90 26.20
C GLU A 208 -28.49 18.70 25.12
N GLY A 209 -29.17 19.64 24.44
CA GLY A 209 -28.62 20.46 23.36
C GLY A 209 -28.77 19.84 21.97
N ASN A 210 -29.43 18.70 21.81
CA ASN A 210 -29.64 18.10 20.49
C ASN A 210 -30.73 18.86 19.72
N PHE A 211 -30.57 18.95 18.40
CA PHE A 211 -31.60 19.48 17.52
C PHE A 211 -31.71 18.69 16.22
N LYS A 212 -32.88 18.77 15.58
CA LYS A 212 -33.17 18.13 14.30
C LYS A 212 -34.04 19.03 13.45
N LEU A 213 -33.53 19.42 12.27
CA LEU A 213 -34.26 20.16 11.25
C LEU A 213 -34.73 19.16 10.19
N GLU A 214 -36.01 19.09 9.89
CA GLU A 214 -36.61 18.09 8.97
C GLU A 214 -37.26 18.76 7.74
N ASN A 215 -37.74 17.93 6.80
CA ASN A 215 -38.43 18.35 5.57
C ASN A 215 -37.58 19.23 4.64
N LEU A 216 -36.28 18.96 4.61
CA LEU A 216 -35.34 19.71 3.80
C LEU A 216 -35.22 19.12 2.40
N ASP A 217 -34.88 19.96 1.43
CA ASP A 217 -34.50 19.53 0.08
C ASP A 217 -33.12 20.11 -0.24
N LEU A 218 -32.10 19.44 0.30
CA LEU A 218 -30.72 19.87 0.26
C LEU A 218 -30.07 19.40 -1.03
N LYS A 219 -29.50 20.34 -1.80
CA LYS A 219 -28.80 20.05 -3.05
C LYS A 219 -27.31 20.23 -2.87
N GLU A 220 -26.52 19.39 -3.53
CA GLU A 220 -25.06 19.56 -3.59
C GLU A 220 -24.68 21.01 -3.88
N GLY A 221 -23.72 21.54 -3.12
CA GLY A 221 -23.19 22.90 -3.28
C GLY A 221 -24.04 24.00 -2.65
N SER A 222 -25.26 23.71 -2.17
CA SER A 222 -26.03 24.67 -1.38
C SER A 222 -25.28 25.05 -0.10
N ILE A 223 -25.27 26.35 0.20
CA ILE A 223 -24.66 26.86 1.43
C ILE A 223 -25.73 26.89 2.51
N ILE A 224 -25.57 26.09 3.55
CA ILE A 224 -26.40 26.15 4.75
C ILE A 224 -25.72 27.00 5.81
N ARG A 225 -26.47 27.90 6.42
CA ARG A 225 -26.08 28.66 7.60
C ARG A 225 -26.99 28.25 8.74
N ILE A 226 -26.39 27.78 9.84
CA ILE A 226 -27.10 27.45 11.06
C ILE A 226 -26.67 28.44 12.13
N VAL A 227 -27.64 29.11 12.75
CA VAL A 227 -27.41 30.03 13.85
C VAL A 227 -28.16 29.51 15.07
N ALA A 228 -27.45 29.33 16.18
CA ALA A 228 -28.02 28.91 17.46
C ALA A 228 -27.89 30.06 18.48
N GLU A 229 -29.01 30.56 18.96
CA GLU A 229 -29.09 31.71 19.87
C GLU A 229 -29.72 31.31 21.21
N THR A 230 -29.08 31.74 22.30
CA THR A 230 -29.66 31.81 23.65
C THR A 230 -29.73 33.27 24.08
N LYS A 231 -30.20 33.55 25.31
CA LYS A 231 -30.23 34.93 25.83
C LYS A 231 -28.84 35.59 25.91
N ASP A 232 -27.78 34.79 26.09
CA ASP A 232 -26.45 35.29 26.44
C ASP A 232 -25.35 34.85 25.44
N LYS A 233 -25.66 33.94 24.51
CA LYS A 233 -24.70 33.36 23.56
C LYS A 233 -25.32 33.16 22.19
N GLU A 234 -24.52 33.37 21.16
CA GLU A 234 -24.84 33.08 19.77
C GLU A 234 -23.69 32.30 19.14
N ALA A 235 -24.02 31.17 18.49
CA ALA A 235 -23.07 30.39 17.71
C ALA A 235 -23.59 30.27 16.27
N SER A 236 -22.71 30.43 15.29
CA SER A 236 -23.07 30.24 13.88
C SER A 236 -22.11 29.28 13.17
N LEU A 237 -22.68 28.49 12.27
CA LEU A 237 -21.99 27.48 11.45
C LEU A 237 -22.42 27.65 10.00
N ASP A 238 -21.44 27.84 9.11
CA ASP A 238 -21.64 27.77 7.67
C ASP A 238 -21.14 26.40 7.18
N TYR A 239 -21.98 25.70 6.41
CA TYR A 239 -21.71 24.36 5.90
C TYR A 239 -22.18 24.26 4.45
N ILE A 240 -21.48 23.48 3.63
CA ILE A 240 -21.85 23.26 2.23
C ILE A 240 -22.41 21.84 2.12
N VAL A 241 -23.61 21.70 1.54
CA VAL A 241 -24.24 20.39 1.33
C VAL A 241 -23.36 19.55 0.41
N LYS A 242 -22.99 18.37 0.90
CA LYS A 242 -22.06 17.43 0.26
C LYS A 242 -22.69 16.72 -0.93
N ALA A 243 -21.89 16.26 -1.89
CA ALA A 243 -22.39 15.38 -2.95
C ALA A 243 -22.83 14.02 -2.38
N LYS A 244 -23.89 13.42 -2.92
CA LYS A 244 -24.23 12.02 -2.57
C LYS A 244 -23.18 11.10 -3.19
N ILE A 245 -22.42 10.37 -2.35
CA ILE A 245 -21.28 9.58 -2.81
C ILE A 245 -21.76 8.45 -3.73
N GLU A 246 -21.52 8.58 -5.03
CA GLU A 246 -21.43 7.45 -5.96
C GLU A 246 -19.95 7.18 -6.25
N SER A 247 -19.50 5.94 -6.05
CA SER A 247 -18.14 5.51 -6.38
C SER A 247 -17.94 5.56 -7.91
N LYS A 248 -17.28 6.61 -8.42
CA LYS A 248 -16.84 6.65 -9.82
C LYS A 248 -15.47 6.00 -9.98
N LYS A 249 -15.27 5.29 -11.10
CA LYS A 249 -13.99 4.67 -11.45
C LYS A 249 -12.93 5.75 -11.70
N SER A 250 -11.66 5.42 -11.39
CA SER A 250 -10.49 6.30 -11.52
C SER A 250 -10.28 6.95 -12.91
N SER A 251 -10.87 6.40 -13.97
CA SER A 251 -10.81 6.94 -15.34
C SER A 251 -11.83 8.06 -15.62
N GLU A 252 -12.80 8.26 -14.73
CA GLU A 252 -13.91 9.22 -14.87
C GLU A 252 -13.77 10.44 -13.95
N LEU A 253 -12.71 10.49 -13.12
CA LEU A 253 -12.43 11.54 -12.14
C LEU A 253 -11.44 12.58 -12.69
N VAL A 254 -11.69 13.08 -13.90
CA VAL A 254 -10.93 14.19 -14.47
C VAL A 254 -11.58 15.49 -13.98
N ASN A 255 -10.94 16.22 -13.06
CA ASN A 255 -11.29 17.63 -12.84
C ASN A 255 -11.04 18.39 -14.16
N ASP A 256 -11.99 19.21 -14.59
CA ASP A 256 -12.07 19.78 -15.94
C ASP A 256 -10.92 20.76 -16.30
N ASN A 257 -10.02 21.09 -15.37
CA ASN A 257 -8.88 22.00 -15.60
C ASN A 257 -7.55 21.24 -15.76
N ASN A 258 -6.85 21.48 -16.87
CA ASN A 258 -5.58 20.81 -17.21
C ASN A 258 -4.48 20.97 -16.15
N ASP A 259 -4.40 22.12 -15.47
CA ASP A 259 -3.38 22.40 -14.45
C ASP A 259 -3.52 21.53 -13.19
N GLU A 260 -4.75 21.26 -12.75
CA GLU A 260 -5.00 20.43 -11.57
C GLU A 260 -4.71 18.95 -11.86
N LYS A 261 -4.99 18.51 -13.09
CA LYS A 261 -4.68 17.15 -13.55
C LYS A 261 -3.18 16.87 -13.57
N GLU A 262 -2.38 17.85 -14.01
CA GLU A 262 -0.93 17.76 -14.00
C GLU A 262 -0.38 17.66 -12.57
N LEU A 263 -0.87 18.52 -11.68
CA LEU A 263 -0.48 18.55 -10.27
C LEU A 263 -0.77 17.23 -9.55
N TYR A 264 -1.93 16.65 -9.80
CA TYR A 264 -2.31 15.33 -9.28
C TYR A 264 -1.38 14.22 -9.79
N SER A 265 -1.04 14.25 -11.08
CA SER A 265 -0.08 13.30 -11.64
C SER A 265 1.30 13.41 -10.97
N THR A 266 1.74 14.63 -10.65
CA THR A 266 2.98 14.89 -9.93
C THR A 266 2.93 14.33 -8.50
N ILE A 267 1.85 14.58 -7.76
CA ILE A 267 1.64 14.02 -6.41
C ILE A 267 1.74 12.49 -6.41
N LYS A 268 1.00 11.84 -7.32
CA LYS A 268 1.00 10.37 -7.44
C LYS A 268 2.39 9.81 -7.77
N THR A 269 3.16 10.55 -8.56
CA THR A 269 4.54 10.17 -8.90
C THR A 269 5.46 10.31 -7.69
N LEU A 270 5.30 11.36 -6.89
CA LEU A 270 6.06 11.56 -5.64
C LEU A 270 5.74 10.48 -4.59
N GLU A 271 4.46 10.11 -4.44
CA GLU A 271 4.05 8.96 -3.61
C GLU A 271 4.71 7.67 -4.08
N LYS A 272 4.73 7.43 -5.39
CA LYS A 272 5.39 6.28 -5.97
C LYS A 272 6.90 6.30 -5.68
N LEU A 273 7.57 7.44 -5.83
CA LEU A 273 8.99 7.59 -5.47
C LEU A 273 9.23 7.24 -4.01
N THR A 274 8.39 7.75 -3.11
CA THR A 274 8.38 7.44 -1.68
C THR A 274 8.33 5.94 -1.41
N ASP A 275 7.38 5.22 -2.00
CA ASP A 275 7.26 3.77 -1.78
C ASP A 275 8.48 3.00 -2.28
N TYR A 276 9.03 3.40 -3.43
CA TYR A 276 10.23 2.79 -4.01
C TYR A 276 11.46 3.05 -3.15
N VAL A 277 11.59 4.24 -2.55
CA VAL A 277 12.66 4.55 -1.57
C VAL A 277 12.57 3.61 -0.37
N ASP A 278 11.39 3.49 0.22
CA ASP A 278 11.17 2.66 1.41
C ASP A 278 11.40 1.17 1.12
N PHE A 279 10.96 0.71 -0.05
CA PHE A 279 11.26 -0.63 -0.53
C PHE A 279 12.77 -0.86 -0.72
N ALA A 280 13.46 0.04 -1.42
CA ALA A 280 14.86 -0.09 -1.76
C ALA A 280 15.78 -0.09 -0.54
N LYS A 281 15.48 0.71 0.49
CA LYS A 281 16.21 0.71 1.78
C LYS A 281 16.23 -0.65 2.47
N ASN A 282 15.17 -1.43 2.27
CA ASN A 282 15.00 -2.74 2.90
C ASN A 282 15.45 -3.91 2.01
N LEU A 283 15.94 -3.61 0.79
CA LEU A 283 16.41 -4.62 -0.15
C LEU A 283 17.76 -5.19 0.31
N SER A 284 17.89 -6.52 0.30
CA SER A 284 19.17 -7.16 0.60
C SER A 284 20.16 -6.94 -0.55
N THR A 285 21.32 -6.37 -0.26
CA THR A 285 22.42 -6.16 -1.21
C THR A 285 23.58 -7.14 -1.00
N ALA A 286 23.43 -8.11 -0.09
CA ALA A 286 24.52 -8.97 0.38
C ALA A 286 25.18 -9.82 -0.73
N LYS A 287 24.46 -10.10 -1.82
CA LYS A 287 24.92 -10.91 -2.95
C LYS A 287 25.17 -10.10 -4.22
N THR A 288 25.16 -8.78 -4.11
CA THR A 288 25.33 -7.85 -5.23
C THR A 288 26.79 -7.42 -5.36
N SER A 289 27.23 -7.04 -6.56
CA SER A 289 28.57 -6.46 -6.74
C SER A 289 28.70 -5.11 -6.01
N ASN A 290 29.90 -4.79 -5.53
CA ASN A 290 30.19 -3.51 -4.88
C ASN A 290 29.78 -2.29 -5.73
N VAL A 291 29.86 -2.41 -7.06
CA VAL A 291 29.44 -1.36 -8.00
C VAL A 291 27.93 -1.16 -7.95
N ASN A 292 27.16 -2.23 -8.03
CA ASN A 292 25.69 -2.16 -8.03
C ASN A 292 25.15 -1.77 -6.65
N GLU A 293 25.80 -2.20 -5.56
CA GLU A 293 25.46 -1.74 -4.21
C GLU A 293 25.66 -0.22 -4.07
N LYS A 294 26.80 0.31 -4.52
CA LYS A 294 27.03 1.77 -4.49
C LYS A 294 26.02 2.54 -5.35
N ARG A 295 25.66 2.00 -6.51
CA ARG A 295 24.65 2.59 -7.41
C ARG A 295 23.29 2.68 -6.74
N ILE A 296 22.79 1.61 -6.13
CA ILE A 296 21.49 1.66 -5.46
C ILE A 296 21.52 2.60 -4.24
N ARG A 297 22.61 2.62 -3.45
CA ARG A 297 22.73 3.54 -2.31
C ARG A 297 22.71 5.00 -2.75
N ALA A 298 23.39 5.33 -3.86
CA ALA A 298 23.34 6.67 -4.44
C ALA A 298 21.95 7.04 -4.97
N ALA A 299 21.28 6.10 -5.65
CA ALA A 299 19.91 6.31 -6.14
C ALA A 299 18.91 6.51 -4.99
N ILE A 300 19.02 5.72 -3.91
CA ILE A 300 18.22 5.89 -2.70
C ILE A 300 18.46 7.28 -2.11
N ALA A 301 19.71 7.68 -1.88
CA ALA A 301 20.03 8.97 -1.27
C ALA A 301 19.53 10.16 -2.12
N SER A 302 19.67 10.06 -3.45
CA SER A 302 19.12 11.04 -4.40
C SER A 302 17.60 11.12 -4.27
N ALA A 303 16.90 9.98 -4.27
CA ALA A 303 15.45 9.92 -4.15
C ALA A 303 14.93 10.39 -2.78
N GLU A 304 15.62 10.05 -1.69
CA GLU A 304 15.31 10.57 -0.36
C GLU A 304 15.40 12.09 -0.33
N TYR A 305 16.47 12.65 -0.91
CA TYR A 305 16.62 14.10 -1.01
C TYR A 305 15.46 14.72 -1.78
N ILE A 306 15.07 14.16 -2.93
CA ILE A 306 13.92 14.64 -3.71
C ILE A 306 12.62 14.61 -2.89
N VAL A 307 12.38 13.54 -2.12
CA VAL A 307 11.17 13.39 -1.30
C VAL A 307 11.06 14.43 -0.19
N VAL A 308 12.18 14.85 0.40
CA VAL A 308 12.19 15.82 1.52
C VAL A 308 12.58 17.24 1.10
N LYS A 309 12.85 17.46 -0.19
CA LYS A 309 13.24 18.75 -0.71
C LYS A 309 12.08 19.73 -0.56
N ASN A 310 12.34 20.90 0.01
CA ASN A 310 11.30 21.93 0.20
C ASN A 310 10.61 22.32 -1.10
N GLU A 311 11.31 22.28 -2.24
CA GLU A 311 10.78 22.65 -3.55
C GLU A 311 11.31 21.70 -4.64
N VAL A 312 10.41 21.05 -5.39
CA VAL A 312 10.76 20.04 -6.39
C VAL A 312 9.96 20.22 -7.69
N SER A 313 10.57 19.90 -8.85
CA SER A 313 9.87 19.81 -10.14
C SER A 313 9.43 18.38 -10.49
N THR A 314 8.42 18.24 -11.35
CA THR A 314 7.94 16.94 -11.85
C THR A 314 9.05 16.14 -12.55
N ASP A 315 9.93 16.81 -13.30
CA ASP A 315 11.05 16.17 -14.00
C ASP A 315 12.10 15.63 -13.03
N GLU A 316 12.38 16.34 -11.93
CA GLU A 316 13.27 15.87 -10.88
C GLU A 316 12.74 14.58 -10.24
N ILE A 317 11.43 14.52 -9.95
CA ILE A 317 10.76 13.35 -9.39
C ILE A 317 10.83 12.17 -10.36
N ASN A 318 10.44 12.37 -11.61
CA ASN A 318 10.44 11.32 -12.64
C ASN A 318 11.83 10.73 -12.87
N LYS A 319 12.84 11.59 -13.01
CA LYS A 319 14.22 11.16 -13.22
C LYS A 319 14.73 10.35 -12.03
N SER A 320 14.47 10.82 -10.82
CA SER A 320 14.88 10.12 -9.59
C SER A 320 14.19 8.76 -9.46
N LEU A 321 12.88 8.69 -9.76
CA LEU A 321 12.13 7.44 -9.77
C LEU A 321 12.69 6.44 -10.79
N GLU A 322 12.97 6.88 -12.01
CA GLU A 322 13.52 6.03 -13.07
C GLU A 322 14.90 5.48 -12.70
N GLU A 323 15.79 6.33 -12.15
CA GLU A 323 17.12 5.93 -11.69
C GLU A 323 17.06 4.90 -10.56
N LEU A 324 16.14 5.11 -9.60
CA LEU A 324 15.92 4.18 -8.50
C LEU A 324 15.35 2.84 -8.99
N GLN A 325 14.36 2.87 -9.88
CA GLN A 325 13.77 1.67 -10.48
C GLN A 325 14.81 0.82 -11.23
N LYS A 326 15.63 1.44 -12.08
CA LYS A 326 16.72 0.76 -12.80
C LYS A 326 17.73 0.14 -11.82
N SER A 327 18.05 0.85 -10.75
CA SER A 327 18.98 0.34 -9.72
C SER A 327 18.40 -0.86 -8.98
N ILE A 328 17.10 -0.85 -8.67
CA ILE A 328 16.40 -1.98 -8.06
C ILE A 328 16.36 -3.18 -9.01
N GLU A 329 16.04 -2.98 -10.29
CA GLU A 329 15.93 -4.07 -11.29
C GLU A 329 17.23 -4.87 -11.41
N VAL A 330 18.38 -4.19 -11.40
CA VAL A 330 19.70 -4.82 -11.45
C VAL A 330 19.99 -5.69 -10.23
N ILE A 331 19.49 -5.30 -9.05
CA ILE A 331 19.69 -6.04 -7.80
C ILE A 331 18.66 -7.16 -7.64
N ARG A 332 17.43 -6.90 -8.09
CA ARG A 332 16.25 -7.74 -7.89
C ARG A 332 15.84 -8.44 -9.18
N LEU A 333 16.79 -9.07 -9.85
CA LEU A 333 16.54 -9.77 -11.11
C LEU A 333 15.53 -10.92 -10.94
N PRO A 334 14.51 -11.05 -11.79
CA PRO A 334 13.68 -12.24 -11.84
C PRO A 334 14.54 -13.47 -12.16
N TYR A 335 14.43 -14.53 -11.38
CA TYR A 335 15.27 -15.72 -11.57
C TYR A 335 14.50 -17.01 -11.86
N MET A 336 13.17 -17.00 -11.72
CA MET A 336 12.30 -18.06 -12.22
C MET A 336 11.32 -17.49 -13.25
N SER A 337 10.79 -18.37 -14.10
CA SER A 337 9.71 -18.06 -15.04
C SER A 337 8.63 -19.13 -14.94
N GLY A 338 7.44 -18.83 -15.45
CA GLY A 338 6.40 -19.83 -15.64
C GLY A 338 6.80 -20.91 -16.66
N VAL A 339 6.08 -22.04 -16.62
CA VAL A 339 6.17 -23.09 -17.66
C VAL A 339 5.45 -22.66 -18.94
N SER A 340 4.55 -21.69 -18.84
CA SER A 340 4.00 -20.92 -19.95
C SER A 340 3.87 -19.44 -19.55
N LYS A 341 3.38 -18.60 -20.46
CA LYS A 341 3.11 -17.17 -20.21
C LYS A 341 2.14 -16.94 -19.04
N ASP A 342 1.16 -17.83 -18.87
CA ASP A 342 0.07 -17.69 -17.90
C ASP A 342 -0.02 -18.85 -16.90
N ARG A 343 1.02 -19.69 -16.81
CA ARG A 343 1.07 -20.83 -15.90
C ARG A 343 2.43 -20.93 -15.21
N PHE A 344 2.45 -20.93 -13.88
CA PHE A 344 3.67 -21.14 -13.10
C PHE A 344 3.91 -22.60 -12.73
N ALA A 345 2.85 -23.39 -12.58
CA ALA A 345 2.83 -24.77 -12.10
C ALA A 345 3.41 -24.95 -10.69
N PRO A 346 2.88 -24.24 -9.65
CA PRO A 346 3.49 -24.21 -8.32
C PRO A 346 3.60 -25.59 -7.65
N ASN A 347 2.63 -26.48 -7.90
CA ASN A 347 2.58 -27.82 -7.30
C ASN A 347 3.24 -28.92 -8.15
N GLU A 348 3.68 -28.59 -9.37
CA GLU A 348 4.43 -29.55 -10.19
C GLU A 348 5.86 -29.69 -9.66
N LYS A 349 6.46 -30.85 -9.94
CA LYS A 349 7.82 -31.15 -9.51
C LYS A 349 8.82 -30.45 -10.43
N ILE A 350 9.78 -29.76 -9.84
CA ILE A 350 10.84 -29.11 -10.63
C ILE A 350 11.80 -30.19 -11.14
N THR A 351 12.16 -30.08 -12.41
CA THR A 351 13.16 -30.95 -13.05
C THR A 351 14.58 -30.51 -12.67
N ARG A 352 15.55 -31.41 -12.84
CA ARG A 352 16.97 -31.11 -12.62
C ARG A 352 17.47 -30.00 -13.56
N ALA A 353 17.04 -30.00 -14.82
CA ALA A 353 17.35 -28.95 -15.78
C ALA A 353 16.80 -27.58 -15.38
N GLU A 354 15.54 -27.50 -14.96
CA GLU A 354 14.96 -26.22 -14.52
C GLU A 354 15.69 -25.66 -13.30
N ALA A 355 15.97 -26.51 -12.30
CA ALA A 355 16.67 -26.06 -11.10
C ALA A 355 18.11 -25.59 -11.40
N ALA A 356 18.80 -26.28 -12.34
CA ALA A 356 20.10 -25.88 -12.87
C ALA A 356 20.05 -24.51 -13.57
N SER A 357 19.06 -24.30 -14.45
CA SER A 357 18.87 -23.05 -15.16
C SER A 357 18.57 -21.87 -14.24
N VAL A 358 17.77 -22.08 -13.19
CA VAL A 358 17.52 -21.04 -12.17
C VAL A 358 18.81 -20.67 -11.45
N LEU A 359 19.63 -21.66 -11.06
CA LEU A 359 20.90 -21.40 -10.40
C LEU A 359 21.89 -20.69 -11.32
N LYS A 360 21.96 -21.05 -12.60
CA LYS A 360 22.76 -20.33 -13.60
C LYS A 360 22.36 -18.87 -13.68
N ARG A 361 21.07 -18.57 -13.78
CA ARG A 361 20.54 -17.20 -13.84
C ARG A 361 20.88 -16.37 -12.60
N ILE A 362 20.87 -17.01 -11.43
CA ILE A 362 21.28 -16.39 -10.16
C ILE A 362 22.77 -16.02 -10.17
N ILE A 363 23.62 -16.88 -10.75
CA ILE A 363 25.07 -16.69 -10.76
C ILE A 363 25.46 -15.69 -11.85
N ASP A 364 25.05 -15.94 -13.09
CA ASP A 364 25.30 -15.10 -14.26
C ASP A 364 24.36 -15.49 -15.41
N ASP A 365 23.27 -14.73 -15.61
CA ASP A 365 22.30 -15.00 -16.67
C ASP A 365 22.88 -14.85 -18.09
N LYS A 366 23.98 -14.09 -18.26
CA LYS A 366 24.55 -13.77 -19.58
C LYS A 366 25.78 -14.59 -19.94
N ALA A 367 26.44 -15.22 -18.98
CA ALA A 367 27.59 -16.06 -19.28
C ALA A 367 27.20 -17.27 -20.12
N ALA A 368 27.97 -17.50 -21.18
CA ALA A 368 27.98 -18.77 -21.91
C ALA A 368 28.94 -19.74 -21.22
N ALA A 369 28.66 -21.04 -21.31
CA ALA A 369 29.53 -22.06 -20.77
C ALA A 369 30.83 -22.20 -21.58
N ASN A 370 30.75 -22.03 -22.91
CA ASN A 370 31.86 -22.19 -23.86
C ASN A 370 32.66 -23.49 -23.66
N ASP A 371 31.98 -24.59 -23.33
CA ASP A 371 32.59 -25.89 -23.02
C ASP A 371 31.59 -27.01 -23.37
N ILE A 372 32.04 -28.25 -23.25
CA ILE A 372 31.24 -29.46 -23.44
C ILE A 372 30.87 -30.10 -22.10
N SER A 373 29.66 -30.66 -22.02
CA SER A 373 29.24 -31.43 -20.85
C SER A 373 30.00 -32.75 -20.76
N SER A 374 30.31 -33.20 -19.54
CA SER A 374 30.78 -34.58 -19.32
C SER A 374 29.64 -35.61 -19.31
N PHE A 375 28.38 -35.15 -19.29
CA PHE A 375 27.21 -36.00 -19.22
C PHE A 375 26.75 -36.48 -20.60
N ARG A 376 26.54 -37.79 -20.74
CA ARG A 376 26.21 -38.43 -22.02
C ARG A 376 24.80 -38.14 -22.54
N ASP A 377 23.91 -37.68 -21.67
CA ASP A 377 22.49 -37.42 -21.96
C ASP A 377 22.17 -35.93 -22.11
N ILE A 378 23.19 -35.11 -22.30
CA ILE A 378 23.10 -33.66 -22.53
C ILE A 378 23.56 -33.36 -23.95
N LYS A 379 22.67 -32.85 -24.80
CA LYS A 379 22.96 -32.53 -26.21
C LYS A 379 22.99 -31.01 -26.42
N GLU A 380 23.85 -30.52 -27.30
CA GLU A 380 23.96 -29.08 -27.61
C GLU A 380 22.63 -28.43 -28.03
N SER A 381 21.73 -29.21 -28.63
CA SER A 381 20.40 -28.75 -29.03
C SER A 381 19.37 -28.68 -27.88
N ASP A 382 19.69 -29.15 -26.68
CA ASP A 382 18.81 -29.03 -25.53
C ASP A 382 18.80 -27.59 -25.01
N TRP A 383 17.60 -27.05 -24.72
CA TRP A 383 17.43 -25.69 -24.19
C TRP A 383 18.20 -25.42 -22.87
N PHE A 384 18.51 -26.49 -22.13
CA PHE A 384 19.24 -26.43 -20.86
C PHE A 384 20.73 -26.70 -21.00
N TYR A 385 21.25 -26.97 -22.20
CA TYR A 385 22.64 -27.37 -22.44
C TYR A 385 23.61 -26.38 -21.79
N ASP A 386 23.58 -25.12 -22.23
CA ASP A 386 24.49 -24.07 -21.75
C ASP A 386 24.39 -23.88 -20.23
N ASN A 387 23.17 -23.93 -19.69
CA ASN A 387 22.93 -23.78 -18.26
C ASN A 387 23.60 -24.89 -17.44
N ILE A 388 23.42 -26.14 -17.86
CA ILE A 388 23.97 -27.32 -17.17
C ILE A 388 25.48 -27.33 -17.28
N VAL A 389 26.04 -27.11 -18.48
CA VAL A 389 27.50 -27.06 -18.66
C VAL A 389 28.11 -25.97 -17.78
N PHE A 390 27.52 -24.77 -17.75
CA PHE A 390 28.04 -23.68 -16.92
C PHE A 390 28.14 -24.07 -15.44
N ILE A 391 27.06 -24.59 -14.84
CA ILE A 391 27.07 -24.93 -13.41
C ILE A 391 27.84 -26.22 -13.11
N GLU A 392 27.95 -27.13 -14.07
CA GLU A 392 28.81 -28.32 -14.01
C GLU A 392 30.27 -27.89 -13.88
N LYS A 393 30.75 -26.99 -14.76
CA LYS A 393 32.14 -26.49 -14.74
C LYS A 393 32.44 -25.62 -13.52
N LYS A 394 31.42 -25.03 -12.90
CA LYS A 394 31.53 -24.37 -11.59
C LYS A 394 31.58 -25.36 -10.41
N GLY A 395 31.43 -26.66 -10.65
CA GLY A 395 31.45 -27.71 -9.63
C GLY A 395 30.22 -27.73 -8.73
N LEU A 396 29.09 -27.18 -9.18
CA LEU A 396 27.88 -27.04 -8.36
C LEU A 396 26.95 -28.25 -8.46
N ILE A 397 27.08 -29.02 -9.53
CA ILE A 397 26.31 -30.24 -9.78
C ILE A 397 27.23 -31.41 -10.13
N ALA A 398 26.72 -32.61 -9.90
CA ALA A 398 27.32 -33.86 -10.35
C ALA A 398 26.25 -34.75 -11.00
N GLY A 399 26.71 -35.63 -11.89
CA GLY A 399 25.91 -36.67 -12.53
C GLY A 399 25.85 -37.95 -11.70
N TYR A 400 25.18 -38.95 -12.27
CA TYR A 400 25.14 -40.31 -11.74
C TYR A 400 26.39 -41.09 -12.15
N LYS A 401 26.65 -42.21 -11.47
CA LYS A 401 27.81 -43.09 -11.74
C LYS A 401 27.82 -43.67 -13.16
N ASP A 402 26.67 -43.69 -13.84
CA ASP A 402 26.53 -44.13 -15.23
C ASP A 402 26.93 -43.05 -16.27
N GLY A 403 27.38 -41.87 -15.81
CA GLY A 403 27.77 -40.75 -16.67
C GLY A 403 26.59 -39.93 -17.20
N THR A 404 25.40 -40.07 -16.62
CA THR A 404 24.22 -39.27 -16.99
C THR A 404 23.91 -38.17 -15.98
N PHE A 405 23.20 -37.12 -16.39
CA PHE A 405 22.67 -36.08 -15.50
C PHE A 405 21.18 -36.25 -15.21
N ARG A 406 20.43 -36.83 -16.15
CA ARG A 406 18.96 -37.01 -16.14
C ARG A 406 18.20 -35.67 -16.03
N PRO A 407 18.39 -34.76 -16.98
CA PRO A 407 17.91 -33.37 -16.90
C PRO A 407 16.39 -33.24 -16.74
N ARG A 408 15.63 -34.16 -17.35
CA ARG A 408 14.17 -34.13 -17.39
C ARG A 408 13.51 -34.84 -16.20
N GLU A 409 14.29 -35.48 -15.33
CA GLU A 409 13.74 -36.11 -14.13
C GLU A 409 13.42 -35.07 -13.04
N ALA A 410 12.32 -35.30 -12.34
CA ALA A 410 11.98 -34.54 -11.15
C ALA A 410 13.07 -34.70 -10.08
N MET A 411 13.47 -33.59 -9.47
CA MET A 411 14.55 -33.58 -8.49
C MET A 411 14.05 -33.97 -7.09
N THR A 412 14.82 -34.75 -6.35
CA THR A 412 14.55 -35.04 -4.94
C THR A 412 14.95 -33.86 -4.05
N ARG A 413 14.37 -33.79 -2.85
CA ARG A 413 14.74 -32.80 -1.82
C ARG A 413 16.22 -32.88 -1.45
N ALA A 414 16.80 -34.07 -1.34
CA ALA A 414 18.23 -34.26 -1.07
C ALA A 414 19.13 -33.73 -2.21
N GLN A 415 18.75 -33.97 -3.47
CA GLN A 415 19.46 -33.43 -4.62
C GLN A 415 19.40 -31.89 -4.68
N PHE A 416 18.23 -31.31 -4.38
CA PHE A 416 18.10 -29.85 -4.29
C PHE A 416 18.98 -29.29 -3.16
N ALA A 417 18.97 -29.93 -1.99
CA ALA A 417 19.78 -29.53 -0.85
C ALA A 417 21.29 -29.56 -1.17
N SER A 418 21.77 -30.64 -1.78
CA SER A 418 23.18 -30.76 -2.19
C SER A 418 23.59 -29.66 -3.16
N MET A 419 22.76 -29.36 -4.17
CA MET A 419 23.04 -28.28 -5.13
C MET A 419 23.11 -26.91 -4.45
N MET A 420 22.20 -26.60 -3.52
CA MET A 420 22.22 -25.33 -2.78
C MET A 420 23.40 -25.24 -1.80
N ALA A 421 23.75 -26.34 -1.14
CA ALA A 421 24.92 -26.39 -0.25
C ALA A 421 26.23 -26.14 -1.02
N ASN A 422 26.38 -26.74 -2.20
CA ASN A 422 27.55 -26.51 -3.07
C ASN A 422 27.65 -25.04 -3.53
N TYR A 423 26.51 -24.41 -3.81
CA TYR A 423 26.47 -22.98 -4.17
C TYR A 423 26.85 -22.09 -3.00
N LEU A 424 26.32 -22.37 -1.81
CA LEU A 424 26.50 -21.54 -0.62
C LEU A 424 27.87 -21.74 0.06
N LYS A 425 28.47 -22.94 -0.04
CA LYS A 425 29.74 -23.32 0.60
C LYS A 425 29.80 -22.97 2.09
N LEU A 426 28.65 -23.10 2.78
CA LEU A 426 28.54 -22.82 4.21
C LEU A 426 29.05 -24.01 5.02
N GLN A 427 29.57 -23.71 6.21
CA GLN A 427 29.80 -24.71 7.24
C GLN A 427 28.47 -25.10 7.89
N VAL A 428 28.41 -26.27 8.54
CA VAL A 428 27.23 -26.63 9.35
C VAL A 428 27.06 -25.61 10.46
N GLY A 429 25.85 -25.05 10.59
CA GLY A 429 25.54 -24.07 11.63
C GLY A 429 25.35 -24.72 13.00
N ASN A 430 25.14 -23.88 14.03
CA ASN A 430 24.88 -24.37 15.37
C ASN A 430 23.51 -25.09 15.44
N ASN A 431 23.46 -26.22 16.13
CA ASN A 431 22.25 -27.05 16.34
C ASN A 431 21.65 -27.63 15.05
N PRO A 432 22.36 -28.53 14.33
CA PRO A 432 21.76 -29.28 13.24
C PRO A 432 20.53 -30.05 13.73
N ILE A 433 19.50 -30.12 12.89
CA ILE A 433 18.30 -30.90 13.20
C ILE A 433 18.57 -32.36 12.81
N ASP A 434 18.50 -33.25 13.78
CA ASP A 434 18.57 -34.69 13.51
C ASP A 434 17.23 -35.19 12.97
N PHE A 435 17.18 -35.47 11.67
CA PHE A 435 16.02 -36.05 11.02
C PHE A 435 16.09 -37.58 11.07
N LYS A 436 15.00 -38.21 11.51
CA LYS A 436 14.93 -39.68 11.66
C LYS A 436 15.10 -40.43 10.34
N ASP A 437 14.73 -39.80 9.23
CA ASP A 437 14.79 -40.35 7.88
C ASP A 437 16.07 -39.98 7.11
N VAL A 438 17.05 -39.36 7.79
CA VAL A 438 18.38 -39.05 7.25
C VAL A 438 19.44 -39.76 8.11
N LYS A 439 19.81 -40.97 7.68
CA LYS A 439 20.82 -41.79 8.36
C LYS A 439 22.20 -41.12 8.34
N GLU A 440 23.08 -41.52 9.28
CA GLU A 440 24.47 -41.04 9.38
C GLU A 440 25.25 -41.20 8.07
N ASP A 441 25.04 -42.31 7.35
CA ASP A 441 25.70 -42.64 6.09
C ASP A 441 24.96 -42.12 4.84
N PHE A 442 23.89 -41.34 5.02
CA PHE A 442 23.13 -40.81 3.90
C PHE A 442 23.97 -39.77 3.14
N TRP A 443 24.17 -39.99 1.85
CA TRP A 443 25.08 -39.20 0.99
C TRP A 443 24.86 -37.68 1.02
N ALA A 444 23.64 -37.21 1.30
CA ALA A 444 23.30 -35.78 1.35
C ALA A 444 23.17 -35.25 2.79
N ARG A 445 23.50 -36.04 3.81
CA ARG A 445 23.30 -35.68 5.22
C ARG A 445 23.91 -34.32 5.55
N ASP A 446 25.17 -34.10 5.20
CA ASP A 446 25.86 -32.84 5.51
C ASP A 446 25.21 -31.63 4.84
N ALA A 447 24.79 -31.78 3.58
CA ALA A 447 24.07 -30.73 2.87
C ALA A 447 22.71 -30.42 3.52
N ILE A 448 21.97 -31.46 3.91
CA ILE A 448 20.68 -31.33 4.61
C ILE A 448 20.87 -30.62 5.96
N ASN A 449 21.83 -31.08 6.76
CA ASN A 449 22.12 -30.53 8.07
C ASN A 449 22.55 -29.06 7.96
N THR A 450 23.42 -28.73 6.99
CA THR A 450 23.87 -27.37 6.73
C THR A 450 22.72 -26.44 6.38
N LEU A 451 21.85 -26.80 5.43
CA LEU A 451 20.75 -25.92 5.04
C LEU A 451 19.67 -25.83 6.12
N SER A 452 19.44 -26.91 6.87
CA SER A 452 18.47 -26.93 7.96
C SER A 452 18.92 -26.09 9.14
N SER A 453 20.19 -26.15 9.54
CA SER A 453 20.73 -25.34 10.64
C SER A 453 20.69 -23.83 10.33
N HIS A 454 20.71 -23.46 9.05
CA HIS A 454 20.56 -22.07 8.59
C HIS A 454 19.10 -21.67 8.33
N GLY A 455 18.13 -22.57 8.56
CA GLY A 455 16.71 -22.32 8.28
C GLY A 455 16.36 -22.15 6.79
N ILE A 456 17.29 -22.46 5.88
CA ILE A 456 17.14 -22.32 4.43
C ILE A 456 16.18 -23.39 3.90
N MET A 457 16.42 -24.64 4.28
CA MET A 457 15.57 -25.77 3.91
C MET A 457 15.22 -26.58 5.16
N VAL A 458 13.96 -26.48 5.58
CA VAL A 458 13.45 -27.17 6.77
C VAL A 458 12.77 -28.49 6.39
N GLY A 459 12.63 -29.37 7.39
CA GLY A 459 11.89 -30.62 7.26
C GLY A 459 10.41 -30.40 6.90
N LYS A 460 9.78 -31.44 6.36
CA LYS A 460 8.32 -31.45 6.10
C LYS A 460 7.53 -31.57 7.39
N SER A 461 8.15 -32.18 8.42
CA SER A 461 7.67 -32.24 9.78
C SER A 461 8.83 -31.97 10.75
N LYS A 462 8.54 -31.92 12.05
CA LYS A 462 9.55 -31.64 13.09
C LYS A 462 10.76 -32.59 13.03
N ASN A 463 10.54 -33.85 12.66
CA ASN A 463 11.57 -34.90 12.73
C ASN A 463 11.82 -35.61 11.38
N GLU A 464 11.20 -35.17 10.29
CA GLU A 464 11.36 -35.79 8.97
C GLU A 464 11.70 -34.77 7.88
N PHE A 465 12.79 -35.03 7.17
CA PHE A 465 13.23 -34.21 6.05
C PHE A 465 12.59 -34.62 4.72
N LYS A 466 12.24 -35.90 4.56
CA LYS A 466 11.78 -36.57 3.33
C LYS A 466 12.79 -36.44 2.19
N PRO A 467 14.04 -36.91 2.35
CA PRO A 467 15.12 -36.65 1.39
C PRO A 467 14.85 -37.16 -0.03
N ASN A 468 14.11 -38.27 -0.16
CA ASN A 468 13.79 -38.89 -1.45
C ASN A 468 12.49 -38.36 -2.09
N GLU A 469 11.71 -37.54 -1.40
CA GLU A 469 10.51 -36.93 -1.98
C GLU A 469 10.90 -35.92 -3.06
N LYS A 470 10.10 -35.85 -4.14
CA LYS A 470 10.31 -34.89 -5.22
C LYS A 470 9.90 -33.48 -4.78
N ILE A 471 10.72 -32.50 -5.06
CA ILE A 471 10.48 -31.10 -4.68
C ILE A 471 9.61 -30.37 -5.70
N THR A 472 8.65 -29.58 -5.22
CA THR A 472 7.77 -28.77 -6.06
C THR A 472 8.44 -27.46 -6.51
N ARG A 473 7.93 -26.85 -7.58
CA ARG A 473 8.39 -25.53 -8.05
C ARG A 473 8.17 -24.43 -7.00
N ALA A 474 7.07 -24.47 -6.25
CA ALA A 474 6.79 -23.54 -5.15
C ALA A 474 7.77 -23.68 -3.96
N GLU A 475 8.14 -24.92 -3.60
CA GLU A 475 9.18 -25.16 -2.58
C GLU A 475 10.54 -24.66 -3.05
N ALA A 476 10.92 -24.95 -4.30
CA ALA A 476 12.16 -24.45 -4.89
C ALA A 476 12.22 -22.91 -4.87
N ALA A 477 11.14 -22.23 -5.31
CA ALA A 477 10.99 -20.78 -5.26
C ALA A 477 11.24 -20.21 -3.85
N THR A 478 10.62 -20.84 -2.83
CA THR A 478 10.76 -20.41 -1.43
C THR A 478 12.19 -20.59 -0.92
N ILE A 479 12.84 -21.70 -1.27
CA ILE A 479 14.22 -21.96 -0.85
C ILE A 479 15.18 -21.00 -1.56
N PHE A 480 15.01 -20.73 -2.85
CA PHE A 480 15.82 -19.74 -3.56
C PHE A 480 15.70 -18.34 -2.96
N ASN A 481 14.50 -17.92 -2.56
CA ASN A 481 14.35 -16.63 -1.85
C ASN A 481 15.16 -16.60 -0.56
N LYS A 482 15.14 -17.68 0.23
CA LYS A 482 15.96 -17.78 1.45
C LYS A 482 17.46 -17.80 1.16
N VAL A 483 17.87 -18.57 0.15
CA VAL A 483 19.27 -18.64 -0.32
C VAL A 483 19.78 -17.24 -0.71
N LEU A 484 18.91 -16.40 -1.27
CA LEU A 484 19.24 -15.05 -1.71
C LEU A 484 18.91 -13.96 -0.69
N ASP A 485 18.46 -14.31 0.50
CA ASP A 485 17.98 -13.37 1.53
C ASP A 485 16.92 -12.37 0.98
N ARG A 486 16.05 -12.86 0.09
CA ARG A 486 14.94 -12.06 -0.45
C ARG A 486 13.81 -11.99 0.58
N LYS A 487 13.65 -10.80 1.14
CA LYS A 487 12.54 -10.45 2.03
C LYS A 487 11.31 -10.08 1.22
N ILE A 488 10.20 -10.78 1.47
CA ILE A 488 8.93 -10.56 0.79
C ILE A 488 8.25 -9.31 1.36
N ASN A 489 8.10 -8.26 0.54
CA ASN A 489 7.27 -7.10 0.86
C ASN A 489 5.91 -7.23 0.16
N LYS A 490 4.91 -7.78 0.85
CA LYS A 490 3.57 -8.04 0.30
C LYS A 490 2.88 -6.76 -0.20
N SER A 491 2.95 -5.67 0.59
CA SER A 491 2.33 -4.39 0.25
C SER A 491 2.89 -3.82 -1.06
N PHE A 492 4.22 -3.83 -1.19
CA PHE A 492 4.89 -3.38 -2.41
C PHE A 492 4.54 -4.26 -3.62
N LEU A 493 4.55 -5.59 -3.44
CA LEU A 493 4.19 -6.54 -4.50
C LEU A 493 2.74 -6.36 -4.95
N ASP A 494 1.80 -6.18 -4.04
CA ASP A 494 0.40 -5.97 -4.39
C ASP A 494 0.20 -4.63 -5.14
N LYS A 495 0.93 -3.56 -4.76
CA LYS A 495 0.83 -2.25 -5.41
C LYS A 495 1.50 -2.18 -6.78
N TYR A 496 2.64 -2.83 -6.96
CA TYR A 496 3.51 -2.62 -8.13
C TYR A 496 3.78 -3.87 -8.97
N SER A 497 3.37 -5.05 -8.53
CA SER A 497 3.50 -6.28 -9.30
C SER A 497 2.14 -6.76 -9.80
N LYS A 498 2.16 -7.56 -10.86
CA LYS A 498 0.97 -8.24 -11.38
C LYS A 498 1.23 -9.73 -11.38
N ASN A 499 0.22 -10.52 -11.02
CA ASN A 499 0.27 -11.97 -11.21
C ASN A 499 -0.14 -12.32 -12.65
N PRO A 500 0.78 -12.79 -13.51
CA PRO A 500 0.41 -13.25 -14.84
C PRO A 500 -0.12 -14.68 -14.86
N PHE A 501 -0.01 -15.44 -13.76
CA PHE A 501 -0.25 -16.89 -13.72
C PHE A 501 -1.64 -17.25 -13.19
N LYS A 502 -2.46 -17.87 -14.03
CA LYS A 502 -3.84 -18.26 -13.71
C LYS A 502 -3.93 -19.40 -12.70
N ASP A 503 -2.91 -20.24 -12.64
CA ASP A 503 -2.83 -21.40 -11.74
C ASP A 503 -2.21 -21.07 -10.37
N LEU A 504 -1.75 -19.82 -10.18
CA LEU A 504 -1.25 -19.31 -8.92
C LEU A 504 -2.32 -18.41 -8.28
N LYS A 505 -3.21 -19.01 -7.49
CA LYS A 505 -4.22 -18.26 -6.74
C LYS A 505 -3.60 -17.52 -5.56
N ARG A 506 -4.22 -16.42 -5.14
CA ARG A 506 -3.72 -15.54 -4.07
C ARG A 506 -3.71 -16.20 -2.68
N ASP A 507 -4.56 -17.19 -2.47
CA ASP A 507 -4.61 -18.05 -1.27
C ASP A 507 -3.56 -19.17 -1.27
N HIS A 508 -2.83 -19.38 -2.37
CA HIS A 508 -1.75 -20.34 -2.42
C HIS A 508 -0.62 -19.92 -1.48
N TRP A 509 -0.15 -20.82 -0.61
CA TRP A 509 0.85 -20.53 0.43
C TRP A 509 2.14 -19.89 -0.11
N ALA A 510 2.52 -20.22 -1.34
CA ALA A 510 3.70 -19.69 -2.03
C ALA A 510 3.42 -18.49 -2.95
N TYR A 511 2.21 -17.90 -2.97
CA TYR A 511 1.83 -16.84 -3.91
C TYR A 511 2.89 -15.74 -3.98
N TYR A 512 3.16 -15.07 -2.86
CA TYR A 512 4.14 -13.98 -2.82
C TYR A 512 5.58 -14.43 -3.06
N GLN A 513 5.91 -15.69 -2.72
CA GLN A 513 7.24 -16.26 -3.02
C GLN A 513 7.44 -16.36 -4.53
N VAL A 514 6.40 -16.73 -5.27
CA VAL A 514 6.45 -16.83 -6.73
C VAL A 514 6.41 -15.46 -7.39
N ILE A 515 5.55 -14.54 -6.93
CA ILE A 515 5.51 -13.18 -7.47
C ILE A 515 6.86 -12.47 -7.27
N GLU A 516 7.49 -12.62 -6.10
CA GLU A 516 8.79 -12.01 -5.80
C GLU A 516 9.88 -12.31 -6.84
N ILE A 517 9.86 -13.52 -7.39
CA ILE A 517 10.95 -14.07 -8.22
C ILE A 517 10.64 -14.06 -9.71
N THR A 518 9.41 -13.66 -10.06
CA THR A 518 8.90 -13.61 -11.45
C THR A 518 8.48 -12.20 -11.86
N ALA A 519 8.16 -11.32 -10.91
CA ALA A 519 7.79 -9.92 -11.17
C ALA A 519 8.96 -9.17 -11.82
N LYS A 520 8.67 -8.48 -12.94
CA LYS A 520 9.58 -7.60 -13.65
C LYS A 520 9.45 -6.18 -13.15
#